data_AF-A0A954F8H7-F1
#
_entry.id   AF-A0A954F8H7-F1
#
_cell.length_a   1.000
_cell.length_b   1.000
_cell.length_c   1.000
_cell.angle_alpha   90.00
_cell.angle_beta   90.00
_cell.angle_gamma   90.00
#
_symmetry.space_group_name_H-M   'P 1'
#
loop_
_entity.id
_entity.type
_entity.pdbx_description
1 polymer ?
#
loop_
_entity_poly.entity_id
_entity_poly.type
_entity_poly.pdbx_seq_one_letter_code
_entity_poly.pdbx_strand_id
1 'polypeptide(L)' 'MKQVLLGVSASVALYKSCDLASKLTQAGWAVRCILTENAAKL' A
#
# COMPACT_ATOMS: atom_id res chain seq x y z
N MET A 1 -17.41 -3.86 7.79
CA MET A 1 -16.14 -3.11 7.67
C MET A 1 -15.17 -3.97 6.87
N LYS A 2 -14.66 -3.52 5.72
CA LYS A 2 -13.78 -4.32 4.85
C LYS A 2 -12.32 -4.06 5.24
N GLN A 3 -11.51 -5.11 5.32
CA GLN A 3 -10.09 -5.01 5.64
C GLN A 3 -9.23 -5.49 4.47
N VAL A 4 -8.12 -4.82 4.22
CA VAL A 4 -7.13 -5.22 3.21
C VAL A 4 -5.73 -5.18 3.80
N LEU A 5 -4.94 -6.19 3.46
CA LEU A 5 -3.50 -6.20 3.62
C LEU A 5 -2.87 -5.89 2.26
N LEU A 6 -2.17 -4.77 2.15
CA LEU A 6 -1.47 -4.34 0.94
C LEU A 6 0.02 -4.67 1.07
N GLY A 7 0.48 -5.66 0.31
CA GLY A 7 1.90 -5.99 0.21
C GLY A 7 2.59 -5.18 -0.89
N VAL A 8 3.72 -4.55 -0.55
CA VAL A 8 4.49 -3.70 -1.46
C VAL A 8 5.94 -4.19 -1.55
N SER A 9 6.41 -4.43 -2.78
CA SER A 9 7.80 -4.73 -3.08
C SER A 9 8.48 -3.57 -3.80
N ALA A 10 9.82 -3.57 -3.84
CA ALA A 10 10.59 -2.56 -4.56
C ALA A 10 10.23 -2.55 -6.04
N SER A 11 9.93 -1.37 -6.57
CA SER A 11 9.55 -1.16 -7.97
C SER A 11 9.76 0.31 -8.35
N VAL A 12 10.03 0.57 -9.63
CA VAL A 12 10.09 1.93 -10.19
C VAL A 12 8.77 2.71 -10.00
N ALA A 13 7.65 1.99 -9.86
CA ALA A 13 6.32 2.56 -9.70
C ALA A 13 5.76 2.44 -8.28
N LEU A 14 6.62 2.33 -7.24
CA LEU A 14 6.21 2.14 -5.85
C LEU A 14 5.23 3.20 -5.34
N TYR A 15 5.35 4.45 -5.81
CA TYR A 15 4.43 5.54 -5.45
C TYR A 15 2.96 5.22 -5.75
N LYS A 16 2.67 4.36 -6.74
CA LYS A 16 1.30 3.94 -7.06
C LYS A 16 0.68 3.08 -5.97
N SER A 17 1.48 2.38 -5.17
CA SER A 17 0.99 1.64 -4.00
C SER A 17 0.47 2.60 -2.91
N CYS A 18 1.08 3.78 -2.77
CA CYS A 18 0.57 4.84 -1.89
C CYS A 18 -0.76 5.40 -2.40
N ASP A 19 -0.87 5.66 -3.71
CA ASP A 19 -2.13 6.10 -4.33
C ASP A 19 -3.25 5.07 -4.13
N LEU A 20 -2.94 3.78 -4.28
CA LEU A 20 -3.88 2.69 -4.05
C LEU A 20 -4.34 2.66 -2.59
N ALA A 21 -3.41 2.77 -1.64
CA ALA A 21 -3.74 2.81 -0.21
C ALA A 21 -4.65 3.99 0.13
N SER A 22 -4.38 5.16 -0.44
CA SER A 22 -5.20 6.37 -0.27
C SER A 22 -6.62 6.17 -0.81
N LYS A 23 -6.76 5.64 -2.03
CA LYS A 23 -8.07 5.34 -2.64
C LYS A 23 -8.88 4.31 -1.85
N LEU A 24 -8.23 3.25 -1.37
CA LEU A 24 -8.89 2.23 -0.54
C LEU A 24 -9.36 2.79 0.81
N THR A 25 -8.55 3.64 1.43
CA THR A 25 -8.90 4.32 2.68
C THR A 25 -10.09 5.27 2.47
N GLN A 26 -10.09 6.06 1.40
CA GLN A 26 -11.22 6.95 1.02
C GLN A 26 -12.50 6.15 0.74
N ALA A 27 -12.38 4.93 0.22
CA ALA A 27 -13.51 4.02 0.04
C ALA A 27 -14.01 3.35 1.35
N GLY A 28 -13.44 3.70 2.51
CA GLY A 28 -13.85 3.20 3.82
C GLY A 28 -13.28 1.84 4.20
N TRP A 29 -12.18 1.41 3.56
CA TRP A 29 -11.51 0.16 3.90
C TRP A 29 -10.46 0.41 4.98
N ALA A 30 -10.31 -0.54 5.90
CA ALA A 30 -9.18 -0.56 6.81
C ALA A 30 -7.98 -1.18 6.09
N VAL A 31 -7.00 -0.35 5.74
CA VAL A 31 -5.81 -0.75 4.97
C VAL A 31 -4.64 -0.93 5.93
N ARG A 32 -3.99 -2.10 5.87
CA ARG A 32 -2.70 -2.35 6.51
C ARG A 32 -1.67 -2.59 5.42
N CYS A 33 -0.55 -1.88 5.47
CA CYS A 33 0.53 -2.03 4.49
C CYS A 33 1.68 -2.83 5.09
N ILE A 34 2.26 -3.73 4.31
CA ILE A 34 3.55 -4.36 4.59
C ILE A 34 4.48 -4.12 3.41
N LEU A 35 5.73 -3.80 3.72
CA LEU A 35 6.74 -3.47 2.73
C LEU A 35 7.88 -4.47 2.85
N THR A 36 8.47 -4.88 1.72
CA THR A 36 9.78 -5.53 1.75
C THR A 36 10.84 -4.52 2.16
N GLU A 37 11.97 -4.99 2.69
CA GLU A 37 13.05 -4.10 3.14
C GLU A 37 13.53 -3.14 2.03
N ASN A 38 13.64 -3.63 0.79
CA ASN A 38 14.02 -2.80 -0.35
C ASN A 38 12.93 -1.78 -0.73
N ALA A 39 11.65 -2.10 -0.53
CA ALA A 39 10.55 -1.17 -0.79
C ALA A 39 10.53 -0.02 0.21
N ALA A 40 10.93 -0.27 1.47
CA ALA A 40 11.01 0.76 2.51
C ALA A 40 12.22 1.69 2.38
N LYS A 41 13.19 1.37 1.49
CA LYS A 41 14.40 2.16 1.22
C LYS A 41 14.29 3.03 -0.04
N LEU A 42 13.16 2.98 -0.74
CA LEU A 42 12.83 3.78 -1.93
C LEU A 42 11.89 4.92 -1.55
#